data_AF-A0A6A2ZNJ0-F1
#
_entry.id   AF-A0A6A2ZNJ0-F1
#
_cell.length_a   1.000
_cell.length_b   1.000
_cell.length_c   1.000
_cell.angle_alpha   90.00
_cell.angle_beta   90.00
_cell.angle_gamma   90.00
#
_symmetry.space_group_name_H-M   'P 1'
#
loop_
_entity.id
_entity.type
_entity.pdbx_description
1 polymer ?
#
loop_
_entity_poly.entity_id
_entity_poly.type
_entity_poly.pdbx_seq_one_letter_code
_entity_poly.pdbx_strand_id
1 'polypeptide(L)'
;MADLKLKFTMKKISAVFVICFFCLSFGNGRIQSLSMEQQPYRTAYHFQPPNNWMNDGRTYGTADPNLWGNITWAHSISYDLVNWIHLDNALSPDHLFDINGCWSGSTTFLSGEKPAILYTGSDTMNRQVQNLTEPKNLSDPLLIEWVKSSHNPLMTPVDGIDLKFVRDQTTAWQSPDGLWRVLVGNQMDGHGWGILY
;
A
#
# COMPACT_ATOMS: atom_id res chain seq x y z
N MET A 1 46.20 -18.44 25.84
CA MET A 1 44.83 -18.30 26.36
C MET A 1 43.95 -17.93 25.17
N ALA A 2 42.85 -18.64 24.98
CA ALA A 2 42.27 -18.98 23.68
C ALA A 2 41.59 -17.84 22.88
N ASP A 3 41.73 -17.98 21.57
CA ASP A 3 41.03 -17.32 20.46
C ASP A 3 39.55 -17.75 20.45
N LEU A 4 38.61 -16.80 20.41
CA LEU A 4 37.18 -17.08 20.22
C LEU A 4 36.60 -16.23 19.08
N LYS A 5 36.86 -16.67 17.85
CA LYS A 5 36.15 -16.25 16.65
C LYS A 5 34.67 -16.60 16.77
N LEU A 6 33.80 -15.60 16.88
CA LEU A 6 32.36 -15.80 16.67
C LEU A 6 32.08 -15.91 15.16
N LYS A 7 31.91 -17.14 14.69
CA LYS A 7 31.37 -17.45 13.36
C LYS A 7 29.87 -17.11 13.36
N PHE A 8 29.47 -16.09 12.61
CA PHE A 8 28.07 -15.98 12.17
C PHE A 8 27.90 -16.88 10.94
N THR A 9 27.29 -18.03 11.16
CA THR A 9 26.83 -18.91 10.08
C THR A 9 25.63 -18.23 9.42
N MET A 10 25.81 -17.79 8.17
CA MET A 10 24.68 -17.44 7.31
C MET A 10 23.77 -18.66 7.18
N LYS A 11 22.62 -18.65 7.85
CA LYS A 11 21.54 -19.57 7.50
C LYS A 11 21.05 -19.15 6.11
N LYS A 12 21.24 -20.07 5.16
CA LYS A 12 20.71 -19.99 3.80
C LYS A 12 19.25 -19.52 3.87
N ILE A 13 18.94 -18.43 3.16
CA ILE A 13 17.57 -18.08 2.80
C ILE A 13 17.13 -19.16 1.83
N SER A 14 16.48 -20.19 2.36
CA SER A 14 15.74 -21.14 1.54
C SER A 14 14.45 -20.42 1.14
N ALA A 15 14.46 -19.80 -0.03
CA ALA A 15 13.23 -19.48 -0.75
C ALA A 15 12.45 -20.80 -0.89
N VAL A 16 11.31 -20.89 -0.22
CA VAL A 16 10.45 -22.06 -0.31
C VAL A 16 9.80 -22.02 -1.70
N PHE A 17 10.29 -22.86 -2.61
CA PHE A 17 9.55 -23.28 -3.78
C PHE A 17 8.40 -24.17 -3.29
N VAL A 18 7.16 -23.68 -3.36
CA VAL A 18 5.98 -24.54 -3.30
C VAL A 18 5.40 -24.63 -4.71
N ILE A 19 5.76 -25.72 -5.39
CA ILE A 19 5.02 -26.21 -6.55
C ILE A 19 3.84 -27.00 -6.00
N CYS A 20 2.62 -26.48 -6.18
CA CYS A 20 1.39 -27.27 -6.02
C CYS A 20 0.48 -27.03 -7.23
N PHE A 21 0.37 -28.05 -8.06
CA PHE A 21 -0.68 -28.21 -9.07
C PHE A 21 -2.03 -28.37 -8.36
N PHE A 22 -3.02 -27.53 -8.67
CA PHE A 22 -4.41 -27.94 -8.67
C PHE A 22 -5.20 -27.20 -9.76
N CYS A 23 -5.81 -28.01 -10.62
CA CYS A 23 -6.82 -27.63 -11.58
C CYS A 23 -8.17 -27.53 -10.84
N LEU A 24 -8.95 -26.47 -11.06
CA LEU A 24 -10.44 -26.49 -11.12
C LEU A 24 -11.01 -25.09 -11.45
N SER A 25 -11.51 -24.99 -12.68
CA SER A 25 -12.72 -24.35 -13.20
C SER A 25 -13.50 -23.26 -12.43
N PHE A 26 -13.52 -22.08 -13.09
CA PHE A 26 -14.60 -21.10 -13.33
C PHE A 26 -15.42 -20.48 -12.19
N GLY A 27 -15.18 -19.17 -11.98
CA GLY A 27 -16.20 -18.18 -11.63
C GLY A 27 -16.40 -17.20 -12.80
N ASN A 28 -17.61 -17.15 -13.36
CA ASN A 28 -17.98 -16.29 -14.49
C ASN A 28 -18.10 -14.82 -14.08
N GLY A 29 -16.98 -14.08 -14.15
CA GLY A 29 -16.98 -12.64 -14.39
C GLY A 29 -16.57 -12.40 -15.84
N ARG A 30 -17.50 -12.03 -16.72
CA ARG A 30 -17.17 -11.64 -18.11
C ARG A 30 -16.45 -10.28 -18.06
N ILE A 31 -15.14 -10.29 -17.83
CA ILE A 31 -14.29 -9.19 -18.28
C ILE A 31 -14.17 -9.39 -19.78
N GLN A 32 -14.85 -8.58 -20.56
CA GLN A 32 -14.69 -8.57 -22.01
C GLN A 32 -13.30 -8.00 -22.32
N SER A 33 -12.29 -8.86 -22.34
CA SER A 33 -10.94 -8.46 -22.76
C SER A 33 -11.03 -8.09 -24.24
N LEU A 34 -10.95 -6.80 -24.55
CA LEU A 34 -10.77 -6.32 -25.90
C LEU A 34 -9.51 -6.96 -26.49
N SER A 35 -9.53 -7.32 -27.77
CA SER A 35 -8.36 -7.91 -28.42
C SER A 35 -7.18 -6.93 -28.38
N MET A 36 -5.95 -7.44 -28.46
CA MET A 36 -4.76 -6.59 -28.47
C MET A 36 -4.78 -5.59 -29.64
N GLU A 37 -5.42 -5.94 -30.76
CA GLU A 37 -5.69 -5.04 -31.88
C GLU A 37 -6.60 -3.84 -31.51
N GLN A 38 -7.49 -4.01 -30.52
CA GLN A 38 -8.40 -2.98 -30.04
C GLN A 38 -7.80 -2.07 -28.94
N GLN A 39 -6.61 -2.39 -28.43
CA GLN A 39 -5.92 -1.64 -27.36
C GLN A 39 -4.42 -1.49 -27.67
N PRO A 40 -4.04 -0.85 -28.80
CA PRO A 40 -2.65 -0.83 -29.28
C PRO A 40 -1.67 -0.10 -28.35
N TYR A 41 -2.17 0.72 -27.43
CA TYR A 41 -1.36 1.47 -26.46
C TYR A 41 -1.17 0.76 -25.12
N ARG A 42 -1.88 -0.36 -24.87
CA ARG A 42 -1.61 -1.17 -23.68
C ARG A 42 -0.24 -1.81 -23.81
N THR A 43 0.55 -1.67 -22.76
CA THR A 43 1.90 -2.24 -22.72
C THR A 43 1.80 -3.76 -22.55
N ALA A 44 2.78 -4.48 -23.13
CA ALA A 44 2.82 -5.94 -23.05
C ALA A 44 3.47 -6.47 -21.76
N TYR A 45 4.34 -5.67 -21.11
CA TYR A 45 5.16 -6.10 -19.98
C TYR A 45 5.39 -5.03 -18.90
N HIS A 46 4.81 -3.83 -19.02
CA HIS A 46 4.79 -2.90 -17.90
C HIS A 46 3.55 -3.17 -17.05
N PHE A 47 3.69 -3.03 -15.74
CA PHE A 47 2.56 -3.19 -14.84
C PHE A 47 1.51 -2.09 -15.09
N GLN A 48 0.27 -2.50 -15.27
CA GLN A 48 -0.89 -1.63 -15.36
C GLN A 48 -2.16 -2.41 -14.98
N PRO A 49 -3.17 -1.77 -14.39
CA PRO A 49 -4.42 -2.45 -14.07
C PRO A 49 -5.11 -2.93 -15.36
N PRO A 50 -6.01 -3.92 -15.28
CA PRO A 50 -6.79 -4.38 -16.44
C PRO A 50 -7.50 -3.24 -17.18
N ASN A 51 -8.03 -2.27 -16.43
CA ASN A 51 -8.71 -1.07 -16.90
C ASN A 51 -8.59 0.07 -15.86
N ASN A 52 -9.20 1.22 -16.16
CA ASN A 52 -9.27 2.43 -15.32
C ASN A 52 -7.91 3.12 -15.09
N TRP A 53 -7.93 4.19 -14.29
CA TRP A 53 -6.78 5.03 -13.97
C TRP A 53 -5.92 4.42 -12.86
N MET A 54 -4.59 4.56 -12.98
CA MET A 54 -3.62 4.26 -11.92
C MET A 54 -2.62 5.41 -11.73
N ASN A 55 -2.36 5.82 -10.48
CA ASN A 55 -1.22 6.64 -10.08
C ASN A 55 -0.63 6.10 -8.77
N ASP A 56 0.68 6.30 -8.55
CA ASP A 56 1.34 6.02 -7.28
C ASP A 56 1.04 4.62 -6.68
N GLY A 57 0.80 3.62 -7.54
CA GLY A 57 0.43 2.25 -7.13
C GLY A 57 -1.03 2.05 -6.68
N ARG A 58 -1.93 3.01 -6.93
CA ARG A 58 -3.36 2.99 -6.56
C ARG A 58 -4.26 3.13 -7.78
N THR A 59 -5.53 2.71 -7.65
CA THR A 59 -6.52 2.77 -8.74
C THR A 59 -7.78 3.53 -8.36
N TYR A 60 -8.46 4.06 -9.38
CA TYR A 60 -9.74 4.76 -9.23
C TYR A 60 -10.89 3.87 -9.66
N GLY A 61 -11.95 3.86 -8.86
CA GLY A 61 -13.14 3.04 -9.07
C GLY A 61 -14.16 3.62 -10.06
N THR A 62 -13.86 4.70 -10.79
CA THR A 62 -14.80 5.27 -11.76
C THR A 62 -14.61 4.65 -13.15
N ALA A 63 -15.74 4.27 -13.75
CA ALA A 63 -15.81 3.86 -15.16
C ALA A 63 -15.42 4.98 -16.14
N ASP A 64 -15.34 6.22 -15.66
CA ASP A 64 -14.83 7.36 -16.40
C ASP A 64 -13.35 7.59 -16.03
N PRO A 65 -12.41 7.42 -16.97
CA PRO A 65 -10.98 7.67 -16.74
C PRO A 65 -10.65 9.15 -16.46
N ASN A 66 -11.61 10.07 -16.59
CA ASN A 66 -11.42 11.50 -16.35
C ASN A 66 -11.99 12.00 -15.01
N LEU A 67 -12.72 11.16 -14.25
CA LEU A 67 -13.32 11.56 -12.98
C LEU A 67 -12.42 11.17 -11.80
N TRP A 68 -11.85 12.19 -11.15
CA TRP A 68 -11.17 12.04 -9.87
C TRP A 68 -12.20 11.72 -8.77
N GLY A 69 -12.19 10.49 -8.25
CA GLY A 69 -13.04 10.09 -7.14
C GLY A 69 -12.85 8.63 -6.73
N ASN A 70 -13.12 8.32 -5.46
CA ASN A 70 -13.06 6.97 -4.89
C ASN A 70 -11.67 6.30 -5.05
N ILE A 71 -10.63 6.96 -4.52
CA ILE A 71 -9.25 6.44 -4.55
C ILE A 71 -9.15 5.20 -3.65
N THR A 72 -8.68 4.10 -4.23
CA THR A 72 -8.53 2.79 -3.57
C THR A 72 -7.11 2.27 -3.77
N TRP A 73 -6.65 1.41 -2.88
CA TRP A 73 -5.42 0.65 -3.09
C TRP A 73 -5.77 -0.66 -3.79
N ALA A 74 -5.51 -0.71 -5.10
CA ALA A 74 -5.47 -1.98 -5.82
C ALA A 74 -4.40 -2.88 -5.21
N HIS A 75 -4.61 -4.18 -5.32
CA HIS A 75 -3.65 -5.17 -4.87
C HIS A 75 -3.23 -6.05 -6.05
N SER A 76 -1.94 -6.22 -6.22
CA SER A 76 -1.40 -7.26 -7.10
C SER A 76 -0.15 -7.85 -6.47
N ILE A 77 0.05 -9.14 -6.67
CA ILE A 77 1.23 -9.85 -6.19
C ILE A 77 2.06 -10.33 -7.38
N SER A 78 3.35 -10.52 -7.15
CA SER A 78 4.26 -11.14 -8.10
C SER A 78 5.36 -11.88 -7.35
N TYR A 79 5.81 -12.99 -7.94
CA TYR A 79 6.95 -13.76 -7.43
C TYR A 79 8.26 -13.38 -8.12
N ASP A 80 8.21 -12.58 -9.19
CA ASP A 80 9.36 -12.21 -10.03
C ASP A 80 9.39 -10.74 -10.47
N LEU A 81 8.42 -9.93 -10.02
CA LEU A 81 8.19 -8.52 -10.38
C LEU A 81 7.91 -8.28 -11.88
N VAL A 82 7.62 -9.33 -12.65
CA VAL A 82 7.30 -9.28 -14.08
C VAL A 82 5.90 -9.82 -14.35
N ASN A 83 5.58 -10.99 -13.77
CA ASN A 83 4.30 -11.65 -13.91
C ASN A 83 3.43 -11.33 -12.68
N TRP A 84 2.31 -10.65 -12.90
CA TRP A 84 1.46 -10.14 -11.83
C TRP A 84 0.12 -10.84 -11.79
N ILE A 85 -0.35 -11.15 -10.59
CA ILE A 85 -1.72 -11.61 -10.32
C ILE A 85 -2.46 -10.45 -9.68
N HIS A 86 -3.52 -9.98 -10.33
CA HIS A 86 -4.40 -8.96 -9.79
C HIS A 86 -5.34 -9.59 -8.76
N LEU A 87 -5.45 -8.96 -7.60
CA LEU A 87 -6.33 -9.34 -6.50
C LEU A 87 -7.38 -8.24 -6.28
N ASP A 88 -8.32 -8.50 -5.37
CA ASP A 88 -9.26 -7.47 -4.91
C ASP A 88 -8.53 -6.31 -4.22
N ASN A 89 -9.17 -5.14 -4.18
CA ASN A 89 -8.59 -3.95 -3.54
C ASN A 89 -8.20 -4.24 -2.07
N ALA A 90 -6.95 -3.91 -1.71
CA ALA A 90 -6.47 -4.02 -0.33
C ALA A 90 -7.14 -2.99 0.59
N LEU A 91 -7.35 -1.76 0.10
CA LEU A 91 -7.99 -0.68 0.85
C LEU A 91 -9.02 0.04 -0.02
N SER A 92 -10.23 0.19 0.51
CA SER A 92 -11.27 1.03 -0.08
C SER A 92 -11.83 2.00 0.97
N PRO A 93 -12.33 3.19 0.59
CA PRO A 93 -13.03 4.10 1.50
C PRO A 93 -14.23 3.42 2.16
N ASP A 94 -14.25 3.37 3.48
CA ASP A 94 -15.34 2.76 4.25
C ASP A 94 -15.48 3.31 5.68
N HIS A 95 -14.61 4.25 6.09
CA HIS A 95 -14.66 4.90 7.40
C HIS A 95 -14.60 6.42 7.27
N LEU A 96 -15.07 7.15 8.30
CA LEU A 96 -15.14 8.63 8.26
C LEU A 96 -13.79 9.31 8.02
N PHE A 97 -12.68 8.69 8.43
CA PHE A 97 -11.32 9.20 8.28
C PHE A 97 -10.72 8.99 6.88
N ASP A 98 -11.39 8.25 5.99
CA ASP A 98 -10.94 8.03 4.61
C ASP A 98 -12.08 7.93 3.59
N ILE A 99 -13.29 8.35 3.97
CA ILE A 99 -14.51 8.24 3.16
C ILE A 99 -14.38 8.91 1.80
N ASN A 100 -13.56 9.94 1.69
CA ASN A 100 -13.30 10.68 0.45
C ASN A 100 -12.07 10.15 -0.32
N GLY A 101 -11.41 9.11 0.17
CA GLY A 101 -10.33 8.41 -0.55
C GLY A 101 -9.25 7.84 0.37
N CYS A 102 -8.70 6.67 -0.01
CA CYS A 102 -7.49 6.09 0.54
C CYS A 102 -6.29 6.49 -0.34
N TRP A 103 -5.57 7.55 0.05
CA TRP A 103 -4.46 8.15 -0.69
C TRP A 103 -3.12 7.44 -0.37
N SER A 104 -1.99 8.04 -0.75
CA SER A 104 -0.68 7.39 -0.66
C SER A 104 -0.23 7.06 0.74
N GLY A 105 0.72 6.14 0.76
CA GLY A 105 1.38 5.71 1.96
C GLY A 105 2.43 4.68 1.68
N SER A 106 2.94 4.11 2.76
CA SER A 106 4.09 3.23 2.73
C SER A 106 3.89 2.07 3.68
N THR A 107 4.43 0.92 3.30
CA THR A 107 4.48 -0.25 4.15
C THR A 107 5.76 -0.23 4.99
N THR A 108 5.63 -0.55 6.27
CA THR A 108 6.74 -0.79 7.20
C THR A 108 6.61 -2.19 7.76
N PHE A 109 7.70 -2.95 7.76
CA PHE A 109 7.76 -4.21 8.51
C PHE A 109 8.12 -3.90 9.97
N LEU A 110 7.18 -4.13 10.87
CA LEU A 110 7.37 -4.02 12.30
C LEU A 110 8.18 -5.22 12.82
N SER A 111 8.59 -5.16 14.09
CA SER A 111 9.27 -6.28 14.76
C SER A 111 8.46 -7.57 14.61
N GLY A 112 9.14 -8.67 14.24
CA GLY A 112 8.50 -9.95 13.93
C GLY A 112 7.96 -10.07 12.50
N GLU A 113 8.46 -9.25 11.56
CA GLU A 113 8.12 -9.27 10.13
C GLU A 113 6.63 -9.04 9.84
N LYS A 114 5.93 -8.34 10.73
CA LYS A 114 4.53 -7.95 10.55
C LYS A 114 4.47 -6.69 9.67
N PRO A 115 3.96 -6.74 8.43
CA PRO A 115 3.78 -5.53 7.65
C PRO A 115 2.63 -4.70 8.22
N ALA A 116 2.82 -3.39 8.23
CA ALA A 116 1.83 -2.39 8.58
C ALA A 116 1.86 -1.29 7.53
N ILE A 117 0.70 -0.83 7.10
CA ILE A 117 0.58 0.28 6.14
C ILE A 117 0.14 1.51 6.91
N LEU A 118 0.95 2.56 6.84
CA LEU A 118 0.48 3.90 7.10
C LEU A 118 0.04 4.48 5.75
N TYR A 119 -1.17 5.05 5.68
CA TYR A 119 -1.73 5.70 4.50
C TYR A 119 -2.43 7.02 4.87
N THR A 120 -2.48 7.94 3.92
CA THR A 120 -3.28 9.16 4.05
C THR A 120 -4.73 8.86 3.68
N GLY A 121 -5.69 9.17 4.54
CA GLY A 121 -7.11 9.22 4.22
C GLY A 121 -7.59 10.64 3.97
N SER A 122 -8.58 10.80 3.10
CA SER A 122 -9.35 12.03 2.98
C SER A 122 -10.63 11.89 3.78
N ASP A 123 -10.76 12.65 4.87
CA ASP A 123 -11.92 12.56 5.77
C ASP A 123 -13.15 13.28 5.23
N THR A 124 -14.27 13.23 5.96
CA THR A 124 -15.55 13.90 5.62
C THR A 124 -15.43 15.39 5.25
N MET A 125 -14.39 16.08 5.72
CA MET A 125 -14.15 17.51 5.48
C MET A 125 -13.05 17.74 4.43
N ASN A 126 -12.65 16.70 3.68
CA ASN A 126 -11.52 16.69 2.75
C ASN A 126 -10.18 17.07 3.40
N ARG A 127 -10.02 16.75 4.69
CA ARG A 127 -8.75 16.89 5.40
C ARG A 127 -7.93 15.62 5.20
N GLN A 128 -6.63 15.78 4.99
CA GLN A 128 -5.69 14.69 4.88
C GLN A 128 -5.25 14.26 6.27
N VAL A 129 -5.54 13.01 6.63
CA VAL A 129 -5.27 12.44 7.96
C VAL A 129 -4.54 11.12 7.82
N GLN A 130 -3.64 10.79 8.74
CA GLN A 130 -2.81 9.58 8.59
C GLN A 130 -3.41 8.42 9.37
N ASN A 131 -3.60 7.31 8.68
CA ASN A 131 -4.31 6.12 9.14
C ASN A 131 -3.38 4.90 9.10
N LEU A 132 -3.61 3.95 9.99
CA LEU A 132 -2.92 2.67 10.06
C LEU A 132 -3.86 1.53 9.67
N THR A 133 -3.33 0.58 8.92
CA THR A 133 -4.00 -0.68 8.61
C THR A 133 -2.98 -1.82 8.64
N GLU A 134 -3.43 -2.99 9.07
CA GLU A 134 -2.61 -4.18 9.24
C GLU A 134 -3.31 -5.39 8.59
N PRO A 135 -2.58 -6.42 8.14
CA PRO A 135 -3.22 -7.61 7.59
C PRO A 135 -4.09 -8.29 8.63
N LYS A 136 -5.28 -8.73 8.21
CA LYS A 136 -6.21 -9.50 9.04
C LYS A 136 -5.64 -10.88 9.38
N ASN A 137 -4.90 -11.47 8.45
CA ASN A 137 -4.35 -12.82 8.57
C ASN A 137 -2.90 -12.85 8.05
N LEU A 138 -1.93 -12.90 8.96
CA LEU A 138 -0.50 -13.01 8.60
C LEU A 138 -0.10 -14.38 8.03
N SER A 139 -0.96 -15.39 8.16
CA SER A 139 -0.72 -16.70 7.54
C SER A 139 -1.19 -16.76 6.09
N ASP A 140 -1.92 -15.75 5.61
CA ASP A 140 -2.26 -15.61 4.20
C ASP A 140 -1.04 -15.05 3.44
N PRO A 141 -0.37 -15.82 2.58
CA PRO A 141 0.78 -15.34 1.82
C PRO A 141 0.41 -14.25 0.82
N LEU A 142 -0.88 -14.10 0.50
CA LEU A 142 -1.39 -13.09 -0.42
C LEU A 142 -1.77 -11.80 0.30
N LEU A 143 -1.90 -11.81 1.64
CA LEU A 143 -2.32 -10.68 2.48
C LEU A 143 -3.56 -9.95 1.88
N ILE A 144 -4.60 -10.70 1.51
CA ILE A 144 -5.76 -10.14 0.79
C ILE A 144 -6.53 -9.16 1.67
N GLU A 145 -6.83 -9.54 2.91
CA GLU A 145 -7.67 -8.76 3.80
C GLU A 145 -6.83 -7.90 4.76
N TRP A 146 -7.19 -6.61 4.85
CA TRP A 146 -6.57 -5.62 5.73
C TRP A 146 -7.61 -5.05 6.70
N VAL A 147 -7.19 -4.77 7.94
CA VAL A 147 -8.03 -4.20 9.00
C VAL A 147 -7.47 -2.84 9.40
N LYS A 148 -8.30 -1.81 9.24
CA LYS A 148 -8.00 -0.45 9.67
C LYS A 148 -8.05 -0.37 11.20
N SER A 149 -7.07 0.29 11.80
CA SER A 149 -7.01 0.49 13.26
C SER A 149 -8.22 1.26 13.76
N SER A 150 -8.78 0.83 14.89
CA SER A 150 -9.85 1.55 15.60
C SER A 150 -9.41 2.90 16.17
N HIS A 151 -8.10 3.14 16.24
CA HIS A 151 -7.51 4.40 16.73
C HIS A 151 -7.29 5.43 15.61
N ASN A 152 -7.68 5.13 14.37
CA ASN A 152 -7.52 6.05 13.26
C ASN A 152 -8.43 7.29 13.41
N PRO A 153 -7.97 8.48 12.97
CA PRO A 153 -6.63 8.75 12.45
C PRO A 153 -5.56 8.81 13.56
N LEU A 154 -4.34 8.31 13.27
CA LEU A 154 -3.25 8.21 14.24
C LEU A 154 -2.42 9.48 14.38
N MET A 155 -2.27 10.24 13.29
CA MET A 155 -1.46 11.46 13.28
C MET A 155 -2.36 12.62 12.87
N THR A 156 -2.57 13.52 13.82
CA THR A 156 -3.20 14.82 13.57
C THR A 156 -2.10 15.87 13.52
N PRO A 157 -2.08 16.75 12.51
CA PRO A 157 -1.07 17.78 12.40
C PRO A 157 -1.05 18.72 13.60
N VAL A 158 0.15 19.18 13.95
CA VAL A 158 0.38 20.21 14.97
C VAL A 158 -0.26 21.54 14.56
N ASP A 159 -0.57 22.37 15.56
CA ASP A 159 -1.19 23.68 15.37
C ASP A 159 -0.47 24.50 14.29
N GLY A 160 -1.25 25.15 13.42
CA GLY A 160 -0.74 26.00 12.33
C GLY A 160 -0.55 25.30 10.98
N ILE A 161 -0.78 23.99 10.89
CA ILE A 161 -0.68 23.25 9.63
C ILE A 161 -2.03 23.15 8.92
N ASP A 162 -2.09 23.57 7.65
CA ASP A 162 -3.27 23.33 6.81
C ASP A 162 -3.37 21.83 6.46
N LEU A 163 -4.44 21.22 6.95
CA LEU A 163 -4.75 19.80 6.81
C LEU A 163 -5.02 19.37 5.37
N LYS A 164 -5.09 20.30 4.41
CA LYS A 164 -5.16 19.99 2.97
C LYS A 164 -3.80 19.71 2.34
N PHE A 165 -2.71 19.92 3.07
CA PHE A 165 -1.36 19.75 2.57
C PHE A 165 -0.51 18.91 3.51
N VAL A 166 -1.02 17.76 3.98
CA VAL A 166 -0.27 16.84 4.87
C VAL A 166 -0.53 15.39 4.47
N ARG A 167 0.41 14.77 3.76
CA ARG A 167 0.18 13.43 3.19
C ARG A 167 1.47 12.68 2.87
N ASP A 168 1.30 11.45 2.40
CA ASP A 168 2.35 10.66 1.75
C ASP A 168 3.49 10.31 2.72
N GLN A 169 3.14 9.75 3.87
CA GLN A 169 4.12 9.31 4.85
C GLN A 169 5.03 8.19 4.35
N THR A 170 6.30 8.27 4.72
CA THR A 170 7.35 7.32 4.33
C THR A 170 7.19 5.96 5.00
N THR A 171 7.96 4.97 4.54
CA THR A 171 8.27 3.81 5.40
C THR A 171 8.94 4.33 6.68
N ALA A 172 8.48 3.84 7.82
CA ALA A 172 9.03 4.24 9.11
C ALA A 172 10.37 3.53 9.35
N TRP A 173 11.22 4.15 10.15
CA TRP A 173 12.49 3.57 10.59
C TRP A 173 12.63 3.68 12.10
N GLN A 174 13.33 2.72 12.70
CA GLN A 174 13.64 2.76 14.12
C GLN A 174 15.03 3.37 14.32
N SER A 175 15.16 4.34 15.22
CA SER A 175 16.46 4.91 15.58
C SER A 175 17.11 4.15 16.74
N PRO A 176 18.39 4.41 17.06
CA PRO A 176 19.08 3.70 18.15
C PRO A 176 18.44 3.84 19.54
N ASP A 177 17.57 4.82 19.75
CA ASP A 177 16.77 5.00 20.96
C ASP A 177 15.56 4.07 21.05
N GLY A 178 15.33 3.23 20.04
CA GLY A 178 14.22 2.29 19.97
C GLY A 178 12.89 2.92 19.51
N LEU A 179 12.86 4.22 19.21
CA LEU A 179 11.65 4.89 18.75
C LEU A 179 11.52 4.81 17.23
N TRP A 180 10.31 4.49 16.77
CA TRP A 180 9.92 4.59 15.38
C TRP A 180 9.77 6.04 14.96
N ARG A 181 10.15 6.34 13.73
CA ARG A 181 10.05 7.65 13.13
C ARG A 181 9.49 7.56 11.73
N VAL A 182 8.75 8.58 11.33
CA VAL A 182 8.19 8.69 9.98
C VAL A 182 8.21 10.13 9.52
N LEU A 183 8.45 10.36 8.22
CA LEU A 183 8.28 11.67 7.60
C LEU A 183 6.93 11.74 6.91
N VAL A 184 6.24 12.87 7.05
CA VAL A 184 5.01 13.19 6.31
C VAL A 184 5.24 14.43 5.49
N GLY A 185 4.94 14.38 4.19
CA GLY A 185 5.06 15.53 3.31
C GLY A 185 4.07 16.62 3.68
N ASN A 186 4.54 17.87 3.68
CA ASN A 186 3.72 19.02 4.00
C ASN A 186 4.06 20.25 3.15
N GLN A 187 3.12 21.19 3.06
CA GLN A 187 3.36 22.55 2.62
C GLN A 187 2.96 23.54 3.71
N MET A 188 3.82 24.52 4.00
CA MET A 188 3.56 25.64 4.90
C MET A 188 4.16 26.90 4.28
N ASP A 189 3.34 27.96 4.18
CA ASP A 189 3.72 29.25 3.57
C ASP A 189 4.30 29.15 2.16
N GLY A 190 3.83 28.18 1.36
CA GLY A 190 4.31 27.94 -0.01
C GLY A 190 5.63 27.18 -0.09
N HIS A 191 6.20 26.77 1.05
CA HIS A 191 7.42 25.95 1.11
C HIS A 191 7.09 24.49 1.40
N GLY A 192 7.83 23.58 0.79
CA GLY A 192 7.73 22.14 1.05
C GLY A 192 8.48 21.74 2.33
N TRP A 193 7.86 20.90 3.14
CA TRP A 193 8.37 20.42 4.42
C TRP A 193 8.21 18.90 4.54
N GLY A 194 9.07 18.28 5.34
CA GLY A 194 8.86 16.94 5.88
C GLY A 194 8.64 17.03 7.38
N ILE A 195 7.43 16.75 7.85
CA ILE A 195 7.11 16.72 9.27
C ILE A 195 7.60 15.38 9.82
N LEU A 196 8.49 15.42 10.80
CA LEU A 196 8.97 14.23 11.51
C LEU A 196 8.04 13.93 12.68
N TYR A 197 7.54 12.70 12.71
CA TYR A 197 6.87 12.10 13.86
C TYR A 197 7.75 11.01 14.46
#